data_AF-A0A2A5B7I4-F1
#
_entry.id   AF-A0A2A5B7I4-F1
#
_cell.length_a   1.000
_cell.length_b   1.000
_cell.length_c   1.000
_cell.angle_alpha   90.00
_cell.angle_beta   90.00
_cell.angle_gamma   90.00
#
_symmetry.space_group_name_H-M   'P 1'
#
loop_
_entity.id
_entity.type
_entity.pdbx_description
1 polymer ?
#
loop_
_entity_poly.entity_id
_entity_poly.type
_entity_poly.pdbx_seq_one_letter_code
_entity_poly.pdbx_strand_id
1 'polypeptide(L)'
;MFIVSKKMKKILAGLIVLPVVLIGSLSLFGFPPAYLFSATDVATGIGAKLLCSSRYVSLFSQEQAFDDLVQYSSILQQLEVEYDEANKSVTTSLFGLSEKTARYLPGIGCAVEYAGYEQRSELKTQQVALSSLAWPKGNNIGLQNERLSNVLRQQVQQDNELGLNTRALLVAHNGRVIAEAYAQGADASTPLLGWSMAKSLNSIMLGRLEYEGRLDLNETPGFEQWSEDERSQIRVTDMLTMTDGLGFSEEYNPGDDATAMLFTVPSSSDYVMEKAALREPRSHFNYSSGTANLLSRLYQETLGDSQDSYDEYMRAIYRPLGFQNAIFEVDASGVFVGSSYLYASARDWARMGQLMLDDGIINGERIVTSGWIRRATSPNESTNQKAYGYQWWLNRGNENLRWSDIPEDAFAAQGNRQQYVMIVPSLELVIVRLGWTAGSYPVNDRFSAIAQSL
;
A
#
# COMPACT_ATOMS: atom_id res chain seq x y z
N MET A 1 44.91 -17.56 35.93
CA MET A 1 45.47 -17.67 34.56
C MET A 1 44.91 -18.94 33.93
N PHE A 2 43.74 -18.85 33.28
CA PHE A 2 43.07 -20.03 32.70
C PHE A 2 43.79 -20.46 31.41
N ILE A 3 44.42 -21.64 31.45
CA ILE A 3 45.09 -22.24 30.28
C ILE A 3 44.00 -22.84 29.39
N VAL A 4 43.54 -22.06 28.41
CA VAL A 4 42.67 -22.53 27.33
C VAL A 4 43.44 -23.57 26.51
N SER A 5 42.95 -24.82 26.47
CA SER A 5 43.63 -25.92 25.79
C SER A 5 43.77 -25.66 24.27
N LYS A 6 44.84 -26.18 23.66
CA LYS A 6 45.13 -26.04 22.22
C LYS A 6 44.01 -26.59 21.32
N LYS A 7 43.18 -27.53 21.83
CA LYS A 7 41.96 -28.02 21.16
C LYS A 7 40.82 -26.99 21.22
N MET A 8 40.64 -26.31 22.35
CA MET A 8 39.61 -25.30 22.54
C MET A 8 39.85 -24.06 21.66
N LYS A 9 41.12 -23.66 21.46
CA LYS A 9 41.49 -22.58 20.52
C LYS A 9 41.20 -22.92 19.05
N LYS A 10 41.32 -24.20 18.65
CA LYS A 10 41.00 -24.64 17.27
C LYS A 10 39.49 -24.71 17.02
N ILE A 11 38.69 -25.07 18.03
CA ILE A 11 37.23 -25.05 17.95
C ILE A 11 36.72 -23.60 17.92
N LEU A 12 37.26 -22.70 18.76
CA LEU A 12 36.94 -21.27 18.72
C LEU A 12 37.36 -20.61 17.40
N ALA A 13 38.54 -20.96 16.85
CA ALA A 13 38.97 -20.47 15.55
C ALA A 13 38.08 -21.01 14.42
N GLY A 14 37.63 -22.27 14.47
CA GLY A 14 36.66 -22.82 13.51
C GLY A 14 35.30 -22.13 13.55
N LEU A 15 34.82 -21.75 14.74
CA LEU A 15 33.57 -21.00 14.95
C LEU A 15 33.62 -19.56 14.43
N ILE A 16 34.80 -18.94 14.35
CA ILE A 16 34.98 -17.58 13.82
C ILE A 16 35.35 -17.60 12.33
N VAL A 17 36.11 -18.60 11.88
CA VAL A 17 36.57 -18.69 10.48
C VAL A 17 35.46 -19.15 9.54
N LEU A 18 34.55 -20.04 9.96
CA LEU A 18 33.44 -20.47 9.08
C LEU A 18 32.50 -19.32 8.69
N PRO A 19 32.02 -18.47 9.63
CA PRO A 19 31.19 -17.31 9.29
C PRO A 19 31.95 -16.29 8.43
N VAL A 20 33.23 -16.02 8.73
CA VAL A 20 34.06 -15.08 7.96
C VAL A 20 34.31 -15.58 6.54
N VAL A 21 34.51 -16.88 6.34
CA VAL A 21 34.64 -17.49 5.00
C VAL A 21 33.30 -17.49 4.26
N LEU A 22 32.17 -17.69 4.95
CA LEU A 22 30.83 -17.63 4.36
C LEU A 22 30.46 -16.21 3.93
N ILE A 23 30.70 -15.21 4.79
CA ILE A 23 30.53 -13.77 4.51
C ILE A 23 31.48 -13.32 3.39
N GLY A 24 32.73 -13.80 3.41
CA GLY A 24 33.70 -13.56 2.34
C GLY A 24 33.30 -14.21 1.01
N SER A 25 32.69 -15.40 1.03
CA SER A 25 32.20 -16.07 -0.17
C SER A 25 30.97 -15.40 -0.78
N LEU A 26 30.06 -14.87 0.04
CA LEU A 26 28.91 -14.09 -0.44
C LEU A 26 29.36 -12.77 -1.08
N SER A 27 30.41 -12.15 -0.55
CA SER A 27 31.06 -10.98 -1.15
C SER A 27 31.67 -11.28 -2.52
N LEU A 28 32.21 -12.49 -2.72
CA LEU A 28 32.73 -12.96 -4.03
C LEU A 28 31.61 -13.20 -5.07
N PHE A 29 30.36 -13.39 -4.63
CA PHE A 29 29.17 -13.45 -5.49
C PHE A 29 28.42 -12.12 -5.59
N GLY A 30 29.04 -11.01 -5.15
CA GLY A 30 28.48 -9.67 -5.29
C GLY A 30 27.55 -9.21 -4.15
N PHE A 31 27.45 -9.96 -3.05
CA PHE A 31 26.67 -9.57 -1.88
C PHE A 31 27.59 -9.03 -0.78
N PRO A 32 27.72 -7.69 -0.63
CA PRO A 32 28.55 -7.12 0.42
C PRO A 32 28.02 -7.51 1.81
N PRO A 33 28.86 -7.54 2.86
CA PRO A 33 28.42 -7.89 4.21
C PRO A 33 27.23 -7.04 4.73
N ALA A 34 27.12 -5.78 4.27
CA ALA A 34 25.98 -4.91 4.55
C ALA A 34 24.63 -5.48 4.04
N TYR A 35 24.65 -6.26 2.96
CA TYR A 35 23.48 -6.93 2.41
C TYR A 35 22.92 -8.00 3.36
N LEU A 36 23.79 -8.67 4.13
CA LEU A 36 23.33 -9.65 5.12
C LEU A 36 22.60 -8.99 6.28
N PHE A 37 23.12 -7.86 6.77
CA PHE A 37 22.46 -7.09 7.82
C PHE A 37 21.14 -6.46 7.34
N SER A 38 21.14 -5.87 6.13
CA SER A 38 19.90 -5.35 5.54
C SER A 38 18.88 -6.46 5.30
N ALA A 39 19.30 -7.65 4.86
CA ALA A 39 18.42 -8.81 4.69
C ALA A 39 17.81 -9.27 6.01
N THR A 40 18.57 -9.34 7.09
CA THR A 40 18.00 -9.72 8.39
C THR A 40 17.05 -8.67 8.94
N ASP A 41 17.38 -7.39 8.84
CA ASP A 41 16.52 -6.29 9.33
C ASP A 41 15.24 -6.14 8.50
N VAL A 42 15.34 -6.28 7.17
CA VAL A 42 14.17 -6.28 6.29
C VAL A 42 13.30 -7.50 6.59
N ALA A 43 13.88 -8.69 6.78
CA ALA A 43 13.13 -9.91 7.06
C ALA A 43 12.36 -9.86 8.39
N THR A 44 12.97 -9.34 9.45
CA THR A 44 12.28 -9.15 10.74
C THR A 44 11.28 -7.99 10.66
N GLY A 45 11.61 -6.89 9.99
CA GLY A 45 10.69 -5.77 9.79
C GLY A 45 9.42 -6.15 9.01
N ILE A 46 9.56 -6.84 7.88
CA ILE A 46 8.42 -7.32 7.08
C ILE A 46 7.61 -8.36 7.86
N GLY A 47 8.27 -9.27 8.57
CA GLY A 47 7.63 -10.29 9.39
C GLY A 47 6.76 -9.67 10.47
N ALA A 48 7.35 -8.87 11.35
CA ALA A 48 6.62 -8.21 12.44
C ALA A 48 5.45 -7.37 11.89
N LYS A 49 5.71 -6.51 10.89
CA LYS A 49 4.70 -5.60 10.33
C LYS A 49 3.52 -6.33 9.70
N LEU A 50 3.77 -7.25 8.77
CA LEU A 50 2.71 -7.88 7.99
C LEU A 50 1.94 -8.91 8.83
N LEU A 51 2.60 -9.66 9.71
CA LEU A 51 1.93 -10.61 10.61
C LEU A 51 1.04 -9.87 11.61
N CYS A 52 1.51 -8.77 12.22
CA CYS A 52 0.69 -7.95 13.11
C CYS A 52 -0.59 -7.48 12.40
N SER A 53 -0.44 -6.91 11.20
CA SER A 53 -1.58 -6.34 10.46
C SER A 53 -2.54 -7.43 10.02
N SER A 54 -2.03 -8.55 9.50
CA SER A 54 -2.85 -9.71 9.11
C SER A 54 -3.64 -10.27 10.29
N ARG A 55 -3.01 -10.39 11.47
CA ARG A 55 -3.63 -10.93 12.68
C ARG A 55 -4.63 -9.99 13.33
N TYR A 56 -4.32 -8.70 13.43
CA TYR A 56 -5.08 -7.74 14.27
C TYR A 56 -5.90 -6.72 13.49
N VAL A 57 -5.61 -6.50 12.20
CA VAL A 57 -6.42 -5.66 11.30
C VAL A 57 -7.33 -6.54 10.44
N SER A 58 -6.76 -7.51 9.73
CA SER A 58 -7.52 -8.41 8.86
C SER A 58 -8.16 -9.60 9.59
N LEU A 59 -7.77 -9.83 10.85
CA LEU A 59 -8.30 -10.90 11.72
C LEU A 59 -8.05 -12.32 11.19
N PHE A 60 -7.04 -12.51 10.35
CA PHE A 60 -6.65 -13.84 9.90
C PHE A 60 -6.00 -14.66 11.02
N SER A 61 -6.02 -15.98 10.86
CA SER A 61 -5.29 -16.89 11.75
C SER A 61 -3.79 -16.67 11.62
N GLN A 62 -3.03 -17.03 12.66
CA GLN A 62 -1.56 -16.95 12.63
C GLN A 62 -0.98 -17.82 11.49
N GLU A 63 -1.60 -18.97 11.22
CA GLU A 63 -1.24 -19.86 10.10
C GLU A 63 -1.44 -19.18 8.75
N GLN A 64 -2.64 -18.64 8.47
CA GLN A 64 -2.91 -17.94 7.21
C GLN A 64 -2.01 -16.72 7.03
N ALA A 65 -1.74 -15.98 8.11
CA ALA A 65 -0.84 -14.83 8.09
C ALA A 65 0.60 -15.23 7.74
N PHE A 66 1.08 -16.36 8.29
CA PHE A 66 2.42 -16.86 8.02
C PHE A 66 2.54 -17.44 6.60
N ASP A 67 1.54 -18.18 6.13
CA ASP A 67 1.49 -18.73 4.76
C ASP A 67 1.52 -17.62 3.69
N ASP A 68 0.88 -16.48 3.97
CA ASP A 68 0.97 -15.30 3.14
C ASP A 68 2.36 -14.68 3.15
N LEU A 69 2.92 -14.52 4.35
CA LEU A 69 4.23 -13.90 4.55
C LEU A 69 5.31 -14.67 3.77
N VAL A 70 5.38 -15.99 3.89
CA VAL A 70 6.45 -16.79 3.28
C VAL A 70 6.39 -16.82 1.75
N GLN A 71 5.29 -16.38 1.14
CA GLN A 71 5.21 -16.16 -0.32
C GLN A 71 5.98 -14.92 -0.78
N TYR A 72 6.47 -14.05 0.13
CA TYR A 72 7.41 -12.97 -0.19
C TYR A 72 8.81 -13.46 -0.47
N SER A 73 9.31 -14.34 0.37
CA SER A 73 10.63 -14.91 0.21
C SER A 73 10.74 -16.15 1.06
N SER A 74 11.42 -17.17 0.54
CA SER A 74 11.68 -18.42 1.26
C SER A 74 12.49 -18.21 2.54
N ILE A 75 13.29 -17.14 2.64
CA ILE A 75 14.04 -16.82 3.85
C ILE A 75 13.11 -16.54 5.05
N LEU A 76 11.88 -16.06 4.81
CA LEU A 76 10.93 -15.72 5.86
C LEU A 76 10.40 -16.97 6.57
N GLN A 77 10.55 -18.17 5.99
CA GLN A 77 10.25 -19.44 6.67
C GLN A 77 11.16 -19.69 7.88
N GLN A 78 12.29 -19.00 7.96
CA GLN A 78 13.27 -19.15 9.03
C GLN A 78 13.04 -18.15 10.18
N LEU A 79 11.99 -17.32 10.10
CA LEU A 79 11.65 -16.40 11.17
C LEU A 79 11.15 -17.16 12.40
N GLU A 80 11.69 -16.80 13.55
CA GLU A 80 11.05 -17.08 14.83
C GLU A 80 10.00 -15.99 15.07
N VAL A 81 8.77 -16.40 15.39
CA VAL A 81 7.63 -15.49 15.54
C VAL A 81 7.01 -15.69 16.92
N GLU A 82 6.88 -14.60 17.67
CA GLU A 82 6.20 -14.56 18.95
C GLU A 82 5.00 -13.61 18.87
N TYR A 83 3.82 -14.11 19.22
CA TYR A 83 2.60 -13.33 19.34
C TYR A 83 2.32 -13.03 20.82
N ASP A 84 2.19 -11.76 21.15
CA ASP A 84 1.65 -11.31 22.43
C ASP A 84 0.20 -10.84 22.23
N GLU A 85 -0.74 -11.75 22.46
CA GLU A 85 -2.17 -11.49 22.30
C GLU A 85 -2.72 -10.47 23.33
N ALA A 86 -2.04 -10.28 24.47
CA ALA A 86 -2.47 -9.33 25.50
C ALA A 86 -2.14 -7.88 25.09
N ASN A 87 -0.94 -7.66 24.55
CA ASN A 87 -0.50 -6.35 24.05
C ASN A 87 -0.79 -6.14 22.56
N LYS A 88 -1.32 -7.17 21.88
CA LYS A 88 -1.58 -7.19 20.44
C LYS A 88 -0.34 -6.81 19.63
N SER A 89 0.76 -7.48 19.92
CA SER A 89 2.03 -7.28 19.22
C SER A 89 2.58 -8.59 18.66
N VAL A 90 3.40 -8.45 17.62
CA VAL A 90 4.14 -9.55 17.00
C VAL A 90 5.61 -9.19 16.99
N THR A 91 6.42 -10.04 17.60
CA THR A 91 7.88 -9.96 17.55
C THR A 91 8.39 -11.02 16.58
N THR A 92 9.32 -10.64 15.72
CA THR A 92 10.02 -11.59 14.86
C THR A 92 11.52 -11.42 14.98
N SER A 93 12.23 -12.54 15.02
CA SER A 93 13.68 -12.58 15.02
C SER A 93 14.19 -13.52 13.91
N LEU A 94 15.40 -13.28 13.44
CA LEU A 94 16.06 -14.14 12.45
C LEU A 94 17.47 -14.48 12.92
N PHE A 95 17.68 -15.75 13.28
CA PHE A 95 18.96 -16.29 13.76
C PHE A 95 19.60 -15.51 14.93
N GLY A 96 18.80 -14.79 15.72
CA GLY A 96 19.27 -13.92 16.80
C GLY A 96 20.10 -12.71 16.35
N LEU A 97 20.10 -12.38 15.04
CA LEU A 97 20.88 -11.27 14.47
C LEU A 97 20.12 -9.95 14.49
N SER A 98 18.81 -10.02 14.29
CA SER A 98 17.89 -8.88 14.31
C SER A 98 16.59 -9.32 14.97
N GLU A 99 15.93 -8.39 15.64
CA GLU A 99 14.63 -8.55 16.27
C GLU A 99 13.83 -7.27 16.05
N LYS A 100 12.58 -7.41 15.64
CA LYS A 100 11.64 -6.30 15.44
C LYS A 100 10.30 -6.68 16.04
N THR A 101 9.65 -5.71 16.68
CA THR A 101 8.30 -5.83 17.21
C THR A 101 7.39 -4.85 16.50
N ALA A 102 6.23 -5.30 16.06
CA ALA A 102 5.15 -4.45 15.61
C ALA A 102 3.95 -4.58 16.55
N ARG A 103 3.28 -3.47 16.81
CA ARG A 103 2.15 -3.41 17.76
C ARG A 103 0.92 -2.79 17.13
N TYR A 104 -0.22 -3.42 17.35
CA TYR A 104 -1.52 -2.91 16.93
C TYR A 104 -2.05 -1.86 17.91
N LEU A 105 -2.52 -0.74 17.38
CA LEU A 105 -3.28 0.26 18.13
C LEU A 105 -4.70 0.39 17.55
N PRO A 106 -5.78 0.31 18.37
CA PRO A 106 -7.16 0.39 17.88
C PRO A 106 -7.44 1.67 17.09
N GLY A 107 -7.93 1.52 15.85
CA GLY A 107 -8.26 2.65 14.97
C GLY A 107 -7.06 3.26 14.22
N ILE A 108 -5.84 2.76 14.47
CA ILE A 108 -4.59 3.19 13.80
C ILE A 108 -3.96 2.02 13.05
N GLY A 109 -4.01 0.81 13.62
CA GLY A 109 -3.40 -0.39 13.06
C GLY A 109 -2.00 -0.68 13.60
N CYS A 110 -1.23 -1.45 12.83
CA CYS A 110 0.08 -1.96 13.20
C CYS A 110 1.21 -1.13 12.60
N ALA A 111 2.23 -0.83 13.41
CA ALA A 111 3.52 -0.31 12.95
C ALA A 111 4.66 -0.99 13.72
N VAL A 112 5.85 -1.04 13.11
CA VAL A 112 7.07 -1.46 13.81
C VAL A 112 7.43 -0.41 14.86
N GLU A 113 7.78 -0.86 16.06
CA GLU A 113 8.15 -0.01 17.18
C GLU A 113 9.62 0.43 17.06
N TYR A 114 9.89 1.69 17.38
CA TYR A 114 11.23 2.25 17.42
C TYR A 114 11.39 3.11 18.66
N ALA A 115 12.50 2.91 19.39
CA ALA A 115 12.78 3.70 20.58
C ALA A 115 12.80 5.20 20.25
N GLY A 116 12.00 5.99 20.96
CA GLY A 116 11.89 7.44 20.77
C GLY A 116 10.82 7.86 19.74
N TYR A 117 10.07 6.92 19.17
CA TYR A 117 8.98 7.17 18.23
C TYR A 117 7.64 6.66 18.78
N GLU A 118 7.11 7.40 19.75
CA GLU A 118 5.87 7.04 20.46
C GLU A 118 4.65 7.87 20.03
N GLN A 119 4.82 8.79 19.07
CA GLN A 119 3.82 9.78 18.66
C GLN A 119 2.49 9.13 18.26
N ARG A 120 2.55 8.00 17.55
CA ARG A 120 1.34 7.27 17.14
C ARG A 120 0.51 6.74 18.32
N SER A 121 1.12 6.51 19.48
CA SER A 121 0.41 6.05 20.68
C SER A 121 -0.38 7.16 21.37
N GLU A 122 -0.09 8.41 21.03
CA GLU A 122 -0.75 9.60 21.56
C GLU A 122 -1.97 10.02 20.72
N LEU A 123 -2.12 9.45 19.52
CA LEU A 123 -3.24 9.73 18.62
C LEU A 123 -4.58 9.32 19.25
N LYS A 124 -5.52 10.26 19.24
CA LYS A 124 -6.90 10.06 19.69
C LYS A 124 -7.73 9.58 18.51
N THR A 125 -8.18 8.34 18.59
CA THR A 125 -8.94 7.71 17.50
C THR A 125 -10.43 7.94 17.65
N GLN A 126 -11.11 7.97 16.51
CA GLN A 126 -12.56 8.14 16.45
C GLN A 126 -13.22 6.80 16.11
N GLN A 127 -14.05 6.29 17.01
CA GLN A 127 -14.88 5.14 16.67
C GLN A 127 -16.04 5.59 15.79
N VAL A 128 -16.20 4.95 14.63
CA VAL A 128 -17.33 5.17 13.74
C VAL A 128 -18.26 3.97 13.85
N ALA A 129 -19.53 4.21 14.17
CA ALA A 129 -20.53 3.16 14.20
C ALA A 129 -20.80 2.65 12.78
N LEU A 130 -20.85 1.33 12.62
CA LEU A 130 -21.21 0.70 11.36
C LEU A 130 -22.64 1.09 10.94
N SER A 131 -22.81 1.39 9.66
CA SER A 131 -24.07 1.84 9.06
C SER A 131 -24.75 0.70 8.31
N SER A 132 -26.01 0.42 8.68
CA SER A 132 -26.89 -0.52 7.96
C SER A 132 -27.61 0.11 6.77
N LEU A 133 -27.33 1.38 6.46
CA LEU A 133 -27.88 2.06 5.29
C LEU A 133 -27.44 1.38 3.99
N ALA A 134 -28.13 1.69 2.90
CA ALA A 134 -27.76 1.23 1.57
C ALA A 134 -26.34 1.69 1.22
N TRP A 135 -25.58 0.83 0.55
CA TRP A 135 -24.31 1.20 -0.07
C TRP A 135 -24.54 2.29 -1.14
N PRO A 136 -23.67 3.32 -1.26
CA PRO A 136 -22.36 3.47 -0.60
C PRO A 136 -22.39 4.08 0.82
N LYS A 137 -23.51 4.62 1.29
CA LYS A 137 -23.61 5.27 2.62
C LYS A 137 -23.52 4.31 3.81
N GLY A 138 -23.88 3.05 3.61
CA GLY A 138 -23.70 1.96 4.57
C GLY A 138 -23.31 0.67 3.86
N ASN A 139 -23.44 -0.47 4.54
CA ASN A 139 -23.00 -1.78 4.01
C ASN A 139 -24.13 -2.63 3.42
N ASN A 140 -25.37 -2.15 3.34
CA ASN A 140 -26.46 -2.93 2.76
C ASN A 140 -26.46 -2.81 1.23
N ILE A 141 -26.13 -3.89 0.52
CA ILE A 141 -26.09 -3.92 -0.96
C ILE A 141 -27.45 -4.27 -1.60
N GLY A 142 -28.43 -4.70 -0.80
CA GLY A 142 -29.74 -5.14 -1.30
C GLY A 142 -29.67 -6.46 -2.09
N LEU A 143 -30.52 -6.58 -3.11
CA LEU A 143 -30.56 -7.76 -3.98
C LEU A 143 -29.38 -7.77 -4.95
N GLN A 144 -28.71 -8.92 -5.04
CA GLN A 144 -27.62 -9.16 -5.98
C GLN A 144 -28.13 -9.72 -7.31
N ASN A 145 -27.32 -9.57 -8.35
CA ASN A 145 -27.51 -10.24 -9.62
C ASN A 145 -26.99 -11.68 -9.51
N GLU A 146 -27.89 -12.64 -9.28
CA GLU A 146 -27.54 -14.06 -9.10
C GLU A 146 -26.69 -14.66 -10.23
N ARG A 147 -26.95 -14.26 -11.49
CA ARG A 147 -26.17 -14.73 -12.64
C ARG A 147 -24.72 -14.26 -12.50
N LEU A 148 -24.52 -12.98 -12.22
CA LEU A 148 -23.19 -12.41 -12.06
C LEU A 148 -22.52 -12.94 -10.79
N SER A 149 -23.21 -13.04 -9.67
CA SER A 149 -22.68 -13.66 -8.44
C SER A 149 -22.20 -15.10 -8.66
N ASN A 150 -22.85 -15.88 -9.54
CA ASN A 150 -22.35 -17.20 -9.94
C ASN A 150 -21.05 -17.12 -10.74
N VAL A 151 -20.95 -16.19 -11.70
CA VAL A 151 -19.72 -15.95 -12.48
C VAL A 151 -18.56 -15.58 -11.55
N LEU A 152 -18.78 -14.66 -10.61
CA LEU A 152 -17.75 -14.23 -9.66
C LEU A 152 -17.31 -15.39 -8.76
N ARG A 153 -18.24 -16.18 -8.21
CA ARG A 153 -17.90 -17.36 -7.39
C ARG A 153 -17.09 -18.38 -8.16
N GLN A 154 -17.48 -18.68 -9.41
CA GLN A 154 -16.74 -19.60 -10.27
C GLN A 154 -15.34 -19.07 -10.58
N GLN A 155 -15.21 -17.78 -10.88
CA GLN A 155 -13.92 -17.15 -11.15
C GLN A 155 -13.01 -17.15 -9.93
N VAL A 156 -13.52 -16.80 -8.74
CA VAL A 156 -12.74 -16.86 -7.48
C VAL A 156 -12.28 -18.29 -7.20
N GLN A 157 -13.13 -19.29 -7.43
CA GLN A 157 -12.75 -20.70 -7.30
C GLN A 157 -11.61 -21.06 -8.26
N GLN A 158 -11.77 -20.77 -9.56
CA GLN A 158 -10.75 -21.05 -10.58
C GLN A 158 -9.43 -20.33 -10.29
N ASP A 159 -9.50 -19.07 -9.87
CA ASP A 159 -8.32 -18.28 -9.50
C ASP A 159 -7.56 -18.97 -8.37
N ASN A 160 -8.25 -19.49 -7.37
CA ASN A 160 -7.62 -20.16 -6.24
C ASN A 160 -7.09 -21.56 -6.60
N GLU A 161 -7.75 -22.31 -7.48
CA GLU A 161 -7.23 -23.56 -8.04
C GLU A 161 -5.93 -23.34 -8.85
N LEU A 162 -5.77 -22.15 -9.44
CA LEU A 162 -4.57 -21.73 -10.17
C LEU A 162 -3.50 -21.06 -9.27
N GLY A 163 -3.72 -20.97 -7.96
CA GLY A 163 -2.80 -20.31 -7.04
C GLY A 163 -2.73 -18.78 -7.18
N LEU A 164 -3.74 -18.16 -7.81
CA LEU A 164 -3.82 -16.70 -7.89
C LEU A 164 -4.27 -16.06 -6.57
N ASN A 165 -4.77 -16.84 -5.60
CA ASN A 165 -5.13 -16.36 -4.26
C ASN A 165 -6.08 -15.17 -4.26
N THR A 166 -7.17 -15.23 -5.02
CA THR A 166 -8.23 -14.20 -5.00
C THR A 166 -9.08 -14.37 -3.73
N ARG A 167 -9.12 -13.34 -2.89
CA ARG A 167 -9.84 -13.31 -1.61
C ARG A 167 -11.18 -12.59 -1.68
N ALA A 168 -11.22 -11.52 -2.46
CA ALA A 168 -12.44 -10.78 -2.71
C ALA A 168 -12.50 -10.36 -4.17
N LEU A 169 -13.66 -10.54 -4.78
CA LEU A 169 -14.00 -10.04 -6.10
C LEU A 169 -15.36 -9.38 -6.01
N LEU A 170 -15.46 -8.10 -6.33
CA LEU A 170 -16.68 -7.32 -6.21
C LEU A 170 -16.90 -6.47 -7.46
N VAL A 171 -18.16 -6.39 -7.88
CA VAL A 171 -18.59 -5.59 -9.02
C VAL A 171 -19.66 -4.60 -8.58
N ALA A 172 -19.37 -3.31 -8.80
CA ALA A 172 -20.35 -2.24 -8.72
C ALA A 172 -20.64 -1.70 -10.11
N HIS A 173 -21.92 -1.49 -10.42
CA HIS A 173 -22.40 -1.03 -11.71
C HIS A 173 -23.57 -0.09 -11.49
N ASN A 174 -23.61 1.05 -12.19
CA ASN A 174 -24.65 2.07 -12.06
C ASN A 174 -24.87 2.53 -10.61
N GLY A 175 -23.78 2.82 -9.89
CA GLY A 175 -23.84 3.35 -8.53
C GLY A 175 -24.26 2.33 -7.46
N ARG A 176 -24.21 1.03 -7.75
CA ARG A 176 -24.61 -0.04 -6.80
C ARG A 176 -23.69 -1.24 -6.87
N VAL A 177 -23.38 -1.86 -5.74
CA VAL A 177 -22.79 -3.21 -5.72
C VAL A 177 -23.84 -4.20 -6.19
N ILE A 178 -23.56 -4.92 -7.27
CA ILE A 178 -24.49 -5.88 -7.88
C ILE A 178 -24.07 -7.34 -7.70
N ALA A 179 -22.79 -7.61 -7.42
CA ALA A 179 -22.29 -8.95 -7.14
C ALA A 179 -20.98 -8.90 -6.36
N GLU A 180 -20.75 -9.88 -5.50
CA GLU A 180 -19.51 -10.07 -4.76
C GLU A 180 -19.26 -11.55 -4.45
N ALA A 181 -17.99 -11.95 -4.40
CA ALA A 181 -17.56 -13.29 -4.01
C ALA A 181 -16.29 -13.22 -3.17
N TYR A 182 -16.18 -14.12 -2.20
CA TYR A 182 -15.09 -14.16 -1.23
C TYR A 182 -14.54 -15.58 -1.06
N ALA A 183 -13.28 -15.69 -0.65
CA ALA A 183 -12.61 -16.95 -0.39
C ALA A 183 -11.47 -16.79 0.64
N GLN A 184 -10.85 -17.91 1.01
CA GLN A 184 -9.72 -17.97 1.96
C GLN A 184 -10.02 -17.29 3.30
N GLY A 185 -11.23 -17.49 3.82
CA GLY A 185 -11.66 -16.93 5.10
C GLY A 185 -12.01 -15.44 5.10
N ALA A 186 -11.86 -14.74 3.97
CA ALA A 186 -12.32 -13.37 3.83
C ALA A 186 -13.85 -13.30 3.64
N ASP A 187 -14.43 -12.17 4.03
CA ASP A 187 -15.83 -11.82 3.83
C ASP A 187 -16.01 -10.33 3.52
N ALA A 188 -17.26 -9.89 3.41
CA ALA A 188 -17.62 -8.51 3.07
C ALA A 188 -17.19 -7.45 4.09
N SER A 189 -16.77 -7.86 5.29
CA SER A 189 -16.28 -6.99 6.35
C SER A 189 -14.77 -7.05 6.54
N THR A 190 -14.09 -8.07 6.00
CA THR A 190 -12.64 -8.25 6.18
C THR A 190 -11.84 -7.09 5.57
N PRO A 191 -11.07 -6.33 6.37
CA PRO A 191 -10.13 -5.34 5.85
C PRO A 191 -8.95 -6.06 5.17
N LEU A 192 -8.78 -5.90 3.86
CA LEU A 192 -7.68 -6.50 3.11
C LEU A 192 -6.68 -5.41 2.68
N LEU A 193 -5.39 -5.76 2.75
CA LEU A 193 -4.28 -4.87 2.39
C LEU A 193 -4.31 -4.54 0.89
N GLY A 194 -4.45 -3.24 0.57
CA GLY A 194 -4.43 -2.76 -0.81
C GLY A 194 -3.04 -2.47 -1.39
N TRP A 195 -1.98 -2.50 -0.56
CA TRP A 195 -0.64 -2.08 -0.96
C TRP A 195 -0.69 -0.71 -1.67
N SER A 196 -0.05 -0.59 -2.84
CA SER A 196 0.01 0.62 -3.65
C SER A 196 -1.33 1.24 -4.06
N MET A 197 -2.46 0.56 -3.86
CA MET A 197 -3.77 1.22 -4.02
C MET A 197 -3.98 2.37 -3.02
N ALA A 198 -3.29 2.35 -1.87
CA ALA A 198 -3.31 3.45 -0.91
C ALA A 198 -2.86 4.80 -1.51
N LYS A 199 -1.98 4.75 -2.52
CA LYS A 199 -1.47 5.95 -3.22
C LYS A 199 -2.60 6.75 -3.87
N SER A 200 -3.56 6.04 -4.44
CA SER A 200 -4.72 6.63 -5.10
C SER A 200 -5.66 7.30 -4.10
N LEU A 201 -5.83 6.75 -2.90
CA LEU A 201 -6.55 7.42 -1.81
C LEU A 201 -5.78 8.64 -1.30
N ASN A 202 -4.46 8.54 -1.16
CA ASN A 202 -3.60 9.66 -0.75
C ASN A 202 -3.68 10.84 -1.75
N SER A 203 -3.73 10.54 -3.04
CA SER A 203 -3.98 11.52 -4.09
C SER A 203 -5.34 12.21 -3.92
N ILE A 204 -6.40 11.46 -3.61
CA ILE A 204 -7.74 12.03 -3.31
C ILE A 204 -7.68 12.92 -2.06
N MET A 205 -6.93 12.55 -1.02
CA MET A 205 -6.72 13.35 0.19
C MET A 205 -6.09 14.72 -0.13
N LEU A 206 -5.08 14.76 -0.99
CA LEU A 206 -4.49 16.02 -1.46
C LEU A 206 -5.44 16.82 -2.35
N GLY A 207 -6.20 16.14 -3.22
CA GLY A 207 -7.27 16.76 -3.99
C GLY A 207 -8.36 17.37 -3.11
N ARG A 208 -8.62 16.80 -1.93
CA ARG A 208 -9.52 17.37 -0.92
C ARG A 208 -8.95 18.65 -0.31
N LEU A 209 -7.66 18.68 0.03
CA LEU A 209 -7.02 19.91 0.51
C LEU A 209 -7.02 21.02 -0.56
N GLU A 210 -6.85 20.66 -1.84
CA GLU A 210 -6.99 21.60 -2.96
C GLU A 210 -8.42 22.14 -3.08
N TYR A 211 -9.42 21.27 -2.95
CA TYR A 211 -10.83 21.66 -2.93
C TYR A 211 -11.16 22.63 -1.78
N GLU A 212 -10.53 22.47 -0.63
CA GLU A 212 -10.69 23.37 0.53
C GLU A 212 -9.84 24.65 0.42
N GLY A 213 -9.06 24.82 -0.65
CA GLY A 213 -8.18 25.98 -0.85
C GLY A 213 -6.96 26.01 0.09
N ARG A 214 -6.58 24.85 0.64
CA ARG A 214 -5.47 24.71 1.59
C ARG A 214 -4.14 24.31 0.93
N LEU A 215 -4.22 23.81 -0.30
CA LEU A 215 -3.08 23.35 -1.08
C LEU A 215 -3.29 23.70 -2.55
N ASP A 216 -2.28 24.22 -3.25
CA ASP A 216 -2.28 24.27 -4.70
C ASP A 216 -1.37 23.16 -5.24
N LEU A 217 -1.94 22.22 -5.99
CA LEU A 217 -1.18 21.09 -6.51
C LEU A 217 -0.15 21.51 -7.57
N ASN A 218 -0.29 22.68 -8.18
CA ASN A 218 0.66 23.16 -9.19
C ASN A 218 1.87 23.89 -8.60
N GLU A 219 1.84 24.17 -7.30
CA GLU A 219 2.94 24.78 -6.56
C GLU A 219 3.92 23.73 -6.04
N THR A 220 5.04 24.19 -5.48
CA THR A 220 6.03 23.33 -4.82
C THR A 220 5.52 22.92 -3.43
N PRO A 221 5.94 21.76 -2.90
CA PRO A 221 5.41 21.25 -1.62
C PRO A 221 5.87 22.08 -0.40
N GLY A 222 6.85 22.98 -0.56
CA GLY A 222 7.31 23.85 0.52
C GLY A 222 8.19 23.17 1.58
N PHE A 223 8.72 21.97 1.32
CA PHE A 223 9.67 21.33 2.23
C PHE A 223 10.93 22.17 2.42
N GLU A 224 11.25 22.53 3.66
CA GLU A 224 12.38 23.40 4.00
C GLU A 224 13.70 22.82 3.48
N GLN A 225 13.89 21.51 3.58
CA GLN A 225 15.09 20.80 3.15
C GLN A 225 15.35 20.87 1.63
N TRP A 226 14.34 21.21 0.83
CA TRP A 226 14.44 21.31 -0.64
C TRP A 226 14.63 22.74 -1.12
N SER A 227 14.50 23.74 -0.25
CA SER A 227 14.48 25.15 -0.62
C SER A 227 15.77 25.65 -1.29
N GLU A 228 16.91 25.02 -1.00
CA GLU A 228 18.24 25.47 -1.41
C GLU A 228 18.89 24.59 -2.51
N ASP A 229 18.16 23.63 -3.11
CA ASP A 229 18.69 22.78 -4.19
C ASP A 229 17.70 22.52 -5.34
N GLU A 230 18.08 21.65 -6.28
CA GLU A 230 17.30 21.33 -7.50
C GLU A 230 15.88 20.82 -7.18
N ARG A 231 15.66 20.25 -6.00
CA ARG A 231 14.35 19.77 -5.54
C ARG A 231 13.36 20.91 -5.29
N SER A 232 13.84 22.15 -5.12
CA SER A 232 13.00 23.36 -5.04
C SER A 232 12.09 23.57 -6.26
N GLN A 233 12.40 22.92 -7.39
CA GLN A 233 11.62 23.02 -8.63
C GLN A 233 10.52 21.95 -8.76
N ILE A 234 10.50 20.96 -7.87
CA ILE A 234 9.53 19.87 -7.88
C ILE A 234 8.16 20.42 -7.45
N ARG A 235 7.15 20.23 -8.29
CA ARG A 235 5.75 20.56 -7.95
C ARG A 235 5.04 19.35 -7.35
N VAL A 236 3.98 19.60 -6.60
CA VAL A 236 3.12 18.52 -6.09
C VAL A 236 2.54 17.70 -7.24
N THR A 237 2.20 18.31 -8.38
CA THR A 237 1.78 17.57 -9.58
C THR A 237 2.85 16.63 -10.11
N ASP A 238 4.14 16.99 -10.04
CA ASP A 238 5.23 16.14 -10.54
C ASP A 238 5.36 14.89 -9.67
N MET A 239 5.19 15.05 -8.34
CA MET A 239 5.11 13.95 -7.39
C MET A 239 3.87 13.07 -7.63
N LEU A 240 2.70 13.69 -7.84
CA LEU A 240 1.45 12.96 -8.13
C LEU A 240 1.56 12.12 -9.40
N THR A 241 2.28 12.58 -10.42
CA THR A 241 2.50 11.84 -11.68
C THR A 241 3.73 10.93 -11.67
N MET A 242 4.45 10.83 -10.55
CA MET A 242 5.69 10.06 -10.41
C MET A 242 6.78 10.50 -11.40
N THR A 243 6.88 11.80 -11.60
CA THR A 243 7.85 12.44 -12.49
C THR A 243 8.66 13.51 -11.76
N ASP A 244 8.77 13.42 -10.43
CA ASP A 244 9.51 14.36 -9.58
C ASP A 244 11.04 14.32 -9.82
N GLY A 245 11.57 13.20 -10.31
CA GLY A 245 12.99 13.05 -10.63
C GLY A 245 13.88 12.61 -9.47
N LEU A 246 13.30 12.25 -8.31
CA LEU A 246 14.04 11.72 -7.16
C LEU A 246 14.64 10.34 -7.46
N GLY A 247 15.86 10.14 -6.98
CA GLY A 247 16.61 8.89 -7.10
C GLY A 247 16.14 7.81 -6.13
N PHE A 248 14.93 7.29 -6.34
CA PHE A 248 14.34 6.23 -5.52
C PHE A 248 14.30 4.89 -6.27
N SER A 249 14.75 3.81 -5.61
CA SER A 249 14.64 2.42 -6.10
C SER A 249 13.36 1.73 -5.62
N GLU A 250 12.43 1.45 -6.53
CA GLU A 250 11.21 0.64 -6.24
C GLU A 250 11.46 -0.88 -6.31
N GLU A 251 12.72 -1.30 -6.37
CA GLU A 251 13.04 -2.72 -6.30
C GLU A 251 12.80 -3.25 -4.87
N TYR A 252 12.40 -4.51 -4.76
CA TYR A 252 12.03 -5.14 -3.50
C TYR A 252 13.08 -6.12 -2.96
N ASN A 253 14.36 -5.93 -3.32
CA ASN A 253 15.44 -6.70 -2.72
C ASN A 253 15.85 -6.09 -1.39
N PRO A 254 16.42 -6.89 -0.47
CA PRO A 254 16.97 -6.36 0.76
C PRO A 254 17.98 -5.23 0.55
N GLY A 255 17.71 -4.08 1.15
CA GLY A 255 18.57 -2.89 1.06
C GLY A 255 18.22 -1.95 -0.09
N ASP A 256 17.31 -2.32 -0.98
CA ASP A 256 16.67 -1.36 -1.88
C ASP A 256 15.78 -0.39 -1.09
N ASP A 257 15.55 0.78 -1.65
CA ASP A 257 14.89 1.89 -0.96
C ASP A 257 13.48 1.52 -0.48
N ALA A 258 12.68 0.82 -1.31
CA ALA A 258 11.33 0.42 -0.93
C ALA A 258 11.30 -0.50 0.30
N THR A 259 12.23 -1.45 0.43
CA THR A 259 12.24 -2.38 1.57
C THR A 259 12.85 -1.75 2.82
N ALA A 260 13.92 -0.96 2.66
CA ALA A 260 14.51 -0.23 3.77
C ALA A 260 13.51 0.77 4.36
N MET A 261 12.92 1.62 3.52
CA MET A 261 11.97 2.66 3.92
C MET A 261 10.74 2.10 4.67
N LEU A 262 10.19 0.98 4.21
CA LEU A 262 8.94 0.44 4.79
C LEU A 262 9.15 -0.38 6.05
N PHE A 263 10.31 -1.01 6.20
CA PHE A 263 10.49 -2.07 7.21
C PHE A 263 11.63 -1.82 8.20
N THR A 264 12.56 -0.90 7.94
CA THR A 264 13.77 -0.74 8.76
C THR A 264 13.95 0.63 9.40
N VAL A 265 13.15 1.63 9.00
CA VAL A 265 13.20 3.00 9.52
C VAL A 265 11.89 3.43 10.20
N PRO A 266 11.94 4.38 11.15
CA PRO A 266 10.75 4.84 11.88
C PRO A 266 9.86 5.80 11.08
N SER A 267 10.45 6.61 10.20
CA SER A 267 9.73 7.53 9.30
C SER A 267 10.05 7.18 7.85
N SER A 268 9.02 6.79 7.09
CA SER A 268 9.17 6.53 5.67
C SER A 268 9.38 7.84 4.89
N SER A 269 8.79 8.96 5.32
CA SER A 269 8.97 10.24 4.64
C SER A 269 10.36 10.81 4.85
N ASP A 270 10.92 10.75 6.07
CA ASP A 270 12.26 11.29 6.35
C ASP A 270 13.33 10.56 5.54
N TYR A 271 13.21 9.24 5.40
CA TYR A 271 14.09 8.43 4.57
C TYR A 271 14.15 8.91 3.11
N VAL A 272 13.03 9.39 2.58
CA VAL A 272 12.92 9.83 1.17
C VAL A 272 13.22 11.31 1.02
N MET A 273 13.00 12.11 2.07
CA MET A 273 13.34 13.53 2.11
C MET A 273 14.82 13.78 1.78
N GLU A 274 15.70 12.81 2.10
CA GLU A 274 17.14 12.86 1.84
C GLU A 274 17.56 12.42 0.42
N LYS A 275 16.63 11.90 -0.40
CA LYS A 275 16.97 11.40 -1.74
C LYS A 275 17.34 12.57 -2.67
N ALA A 276 18.39 12.35 -3.45
CA ALA A 276 18.87 13.31 -4.43
C ALA A 276 17.90 13.41 -5.62
N ALA A 277 17.77 14.60 -6.20
CA ALA A 277 17.23 14.76 -7.55
C ALA A 277 18.25 14.21 -8.55
N LEU A 278 17.84 13.26 -9.40
CA LEU A 278 18.68 12.66 -10.44
C LEU A 278 18.25 13.05 -11.85
N ARG A 279 17.07 13.65 -11.99
CA ARG A 279 16.46 14.05 -13.26
C ARG A 279 15.68 15.34 -13.07
N GLU A 280 15.58 16.11 -14.13
CA GLU A 280 14.66 17.26 -14.19
C GLU A 280 13.21 16.79 -14.00
N PRO A 281 12.39 17.51 -13.21
CA PRO A 281 10.97 17.19 -13.06
C PRO A 281 10.25 17.12 -14.40
N ARG A 282 9.26 16.22 -14.52
CA ARG A 282 8.45 15.90 -15.71
C ARG A 282 9.19 15.19 -16.84
N SER A 283 10.52 15.13 -16.81
CA SER A 283 11.30 14.52 -17.91
C SER A 283 11.18 12.99 -17.95
N HIS A 284 11.03 12.34 -16.80
CA HIS A 284 11.09 10.88 -16.68
C HIS A 284 10.12 10.37 -15.62
N PHE A 285 9.33 9.37 -15.98
CA PHE A 285 8.48 8.62 -15.04
C PHE A 285 9.35 7.63 -14.25
N ASN A 286 9.30 7.72 -12.93
CA ASN A 286 9.90 6.77 -11.98
C ASN A 286 8.87 6.44 -10.90
N TYR A 287 8.24 5.26 -10.97
CA TYR A 287 7.26 4.86 -9.97
C TYR A 287 7.91 4.74 -8.59
N SER A 288 7.39 5.45 -7.59
CA SER A 288 8.01 5.54 -6.26
C SER A 288 7.00 5.49 -5.11
N SER A 289 7.10 4.46 -4.28
CA SER A 289 6.50 4.41 -2.96
C SER A 289 7.04 5.50 -2.05
N GLY A 290 8.29 5.92 -2.26
CA GLY A 290 8.87 7.04 -1.53
C GLY A 290 8.17 8.36 -1.78
N THR A 291 7.99 8.73 -3.05
CA THR A 291 7.24 9.94 -3.45
C THR A 291 5.84 9.93 -2.85
N ALA A 292 5.16 8.78 -2.82
CA ALA A 292 3.84 8.67 -2.20
C ALA A 292 3.84 8.93 -0.68
N ASN A 293 4.90 8.58 0.03
CA ASN A 293 5.02 8.88 1.47
C ASN A 293 5.42 10.34 1.72
N LEU A 294 6.16 10.98 0.82
CA LEU A 294 6.34 12.44 0.85
C LEU A 294 5.02 13.19 0.62
N LEU A 295 4.13 12.67 -0.25
CA LEU A 295 2.77 13.22 -0.40
C LEU A 295 1.94 13.08 0.88
N SER A 296 2.10 11.98 1.65
CA SER A 296 1.50 11.86 2.99
C SER A 296 2.07 12.86 3.98
N ARG A 297 3.38 13.11 3.92
CA ARG A 297 4.04 14.11 4.76
C ARG A 297 3.52 15.52 4.45
N LEU A 298 3.39 15.87 3.18
CA LEU A 298 2.79 17.12 2.73
C LEU A 298 1.35 17.29 3.25
N TYR A 299 0.54 16.22 3.19
CA TYR A 299 -0.81 16.22 3.76
C TYR A 299 -0.78 16.57 5.26
N GLN A 300 0.10 15.93 6.04
CA GLN A 300 0.26 16.21 7.46
C GLN A 300 0.74 17.64 7.73
N GLU A 301 1.79 18.11 7.05
CA GLU A 301 2.35 19.46 7.26
C GLU A 301 1.37 20.58 6.87
N THR A 302 0.55 20.36 5.84
CA THR A 302 -0.54 21.29 5.46
C THR A 302 -1.63 21.37 6.55
N LEU A 303 -1.76 20.32 7.35
CA LEU A 303 -2.76 20.21 8.42
C LEU A 303 -2.26 20.69 9.76
N GLY A 304 -0.97 20.52 10.04
CA GLY A 304 -0.31 20.90 11.28
C GLY A 304 0.49 19.75 11.84
N ASP A 305 -0.20 18.75 12.37
CA ASP A 305 0.43 17.58 13.00
C ASP A 305 -0.29 16.26 12.69
N SER A 306 0.18 15.17 13.31
CA SER A 306 -0.38 13.83 13.13
C SER A 306 -1.84 13.72 13.60
N GLN A 307 -2.23 14.41 14.68
CA GLN A 307 -3.61 14.39 15.17
C GLN A 307 -4.53 15.13 14.20
N ASP A 308 -4.15 16.33 13.75
CA ASP A 308 -4.91 17.11 12.78
C ASP A 308 -5.06 16.34 11.46
N SER A 309 -4.01 15.66 11.01
CA SER A 309 -4.07 14.82 9.81
C SER A 309 -5.01 13.63 9.94
N TYR A 310 -5.04 12.98 11.10
CA TYR A 310 -5.95 11.87 11.37
C TYR A 310 -7.40 12.33 11.45
N ASP A 311 -7.66 13.43 12.17
CA ASP A 311 -9.01 13.97 12.32
C ASP A 311 -9.58 14.47 11.00
N GLU A 312 -8.74 15.07 10.14
CA GLU A 312 -9.12 15.46 8.80
C GLU A 312 -9.42 14.26 7.91
N TYR A 313 -8.59 13.21 7.93
CA TYR A 313 -8.88 11.97 7.22
C TYR A 313 -10.24 11.40 7.64
N MET A 314 -10.52 11.36 8.95
CA MET A 314 -11.80 10.87 9.45
C MET A 314 -12.98 11.74 8.99
N ARG A 315 -12.83 13.07 9.06
CA ARG A 315 -13.88 14.04 8.75
C ARG A 315 -14.18 14.16 7.26
N ALA A 316 -13.15 14.27 6.44
CA ALA A 316 -13.25 14.68 5.04
C ALA A 316 -13.13 13.51 4.05
N ILE A 317 -12.66 12.33 4.50
CA ILE A 317 -12.48 11.16 3.64
C ILE A 317 -13.25 9.95 4.19
N TYR A 318 -12.91 9.45 5.38
CA TYR A 318 -13.52 8.23 5.92
C TYR A 318 -15.05 8.31 5.99
N ARG A 319 -15.58 9.36 6.65
CA ARG A 319 -17.02 9.53 6.83
C ARG A 319 -17.75 9.85 5.52
N PRO A 320 -17.28 10.77 4.66
CA PRO A 320 -17.97 11.08 3.42
C PRO A 320 -17.99 9.92 2.43
N LEU A 321 -16.89 9.16 2.29
CA LEU A 321 -16.89 7.95 1.46
C LEU A 321 -17.83 6.89 2.04
N GLY A 322 -18.08 6.92 3.35
CA GLY A 322 -18.90 5.94 4.05
C GLY A 322 -18.13 4.66 4.35
N PHE A 323 -16.82 4.77 4.58
CA PHE A 323 -15.99 3.64 5.01
C PHE A 323 -16.53 3.00 6.28
N GLN A 324 -16.42 1.67 6.34
CA GLN A 324 -16.98 0.86 7.41
C GLN A 324 -15.91 0.02 8.09
N ASN A 325 -14.99 -0.54 7.30
CA ASN A 325 -13.97 -1.48 7.77
C ASN A 325 -12.57 -1.06 7.30
N ALA A 326 -12.34 0.25 7.09
CA ALA A 326 -11.05 0.76 6.66
C ALA A 326 -10.15 1.11 7.86
N ILE A 327 -8.86 0.78 7.76
CA ILE A 327 -7.79 1.24 8.64
C ILE A 327 -6.65 1.72 7.74
N PHE A 328 -6.30 2.99 7.87
CA PHE A 328 -5.15 3.58 7.19
C PHE A 328 -4.04 3.75 8.22
N GLU A 329 -3.00 2.94 8.09
CA GLU A 329 -1.94 2.89 9.09
C GLU A 329 -0.92 4.01 8.88
N VAL A 330 -0.36 4.45 10.02
CA VAL A 330 0.75 5.39 10.09
C VAL A 330 2.05 4.64 10.40
N ASP A 331 3.19 5.21 10.02
CA ASP A 331 4.49 4.75 10.49
C ASP A 331 4.75 5.17 11.95
N ALA A 332 5.94 4.88 12.48
CA ALA A 332 6.27 5.19 13.87
C ALA A 332 6.28 6.71 14.14
N SER A 333 6.53 7.53 13.12
CA SER A 333 6.48 9.00 13.19
C SER A 333 5.07 9.58 13.17
N GLY A 334 4.04 8.77 12.96
CA GLY A 334 2.64 9.21 12.92
C GLY A 334 2.18 9.73 11.56
N VAL A 335 2.97 9.58 10.50
CA VAL A 335 2.59 9.91 9.11
C VAL A 335 1.92 8.70 8.47
N PHE A 336 0.81 8.89 7.75
CA PHE A 336 0.17 7.81 6.98
C PHE A 336 1.15 7.19 5.98
N VAL A 337 1.25 5.87 5.94
CA VAL A 337 2.04 5.17 4.92
C VAL A 337 1.24 5.08 3.64
N GLY A 338 1.10 6.23 2.97
CA GLY A 338 0.27 6.45 1.80
C GLY A 338 0.74 5.70 0.57
N SER A 339 1.95 5.15 0.61
CA SER A 339 2.43 4.22 -0.38
C SER A 339 1.78 2.86 -0.32
N SER A 340 1.24 2.40 0.83
CA SER A 340 0.97 0.96 1.03
C SER A 340 -0.12 0.55 2.03
N TYR A 341 -0.24 1.19 3.19
CA TYR A 341 -0.93 0.57 4.33
C TYR A 341 -2.36 1.05 4.55
N LEU A 342 -3.16 1.04 3.48
CA LEU A 342 -4.61 1.04 3.60
C LEU A 342 -5.13 -0.40 3.58
N TYR A 343 -5.80 -0.78 4.66
CA TYR A 343 -6.55 -2.02 4.79
C TYR A 343 -8.02 -1.66 4.72
N ALA A 344 -8.76 -2.24 3.79
CA ALA A 344 -10.18 -1.94 3.67
C ALA A 344 -10.95 -3.13 3.07
N SER A 345 -12.24 -3.21 3.38
CA SER A 345 -13.10 -4.23 2.77
C SER A 345 -13.23 -3.99 1.26
N ALA A 346 -13.59 -5.03 0.50
CA ALA A 346 -13.83 -4.87 -0.94
C ALA A 346 -14.88 -3.78 -1.25
N ARG A 347 -15.90 -3.65 -0.39
CA ARG A 347 -16.93 -2.61 -0.48
C ARG A 347 -16.40 -1.22 -0.18
N ASP A 348 -15.44 -1.09 0.73
CA ASP A 348 -14.78 0.19 1.03
C ASP A 348 -13.90 0.63 -0.13
N TRP A 349 -13.10 -0.28 -0.69
CA TRP A 349 -12.34 -0.03 -1.92
C TRP A 349 -13.25 0.34 -3.10
N ALA A 350 -14.43 -0.28 -3.22
CA ALA A 350 -15.40 0.07 -4.26
C ALA A 350 -15.95 1.50 -4.12
N ARG A 351 -16.06 2.05 -2.89
CA ARG A 351 -16.48 3.45 -2.68
C ARG A 351 -15.47 4.44 -3.25
N MET A 352 -14.17 4.13 -3.13
CA MET A 352 -13.14 4.92 -3.79
C MET A 352 -13.32 4.90 -5.32
N GLY A 353 -13.61 3.73 -5.90
CA GLY A 353 -13.91 3.64 -7.34
C GLY A 353 -15.17 4.41 -7.75
N GLN A 354 -16.24 4.32 -6.94
CA GLN A 354 -17.50 5.04 -7.20
C GLN A 354 -17.32 6.56 -7.13
N LEU A 355 -16.55 7.07 -6.17
CA LEU A 355 -16.18 8.48 -6.11
C LEU A 355 -15.52 8.96 -7.41
N MET A 356 -14.66 8.13 -7.99
CA MET A 356 -13.98 8.44 -9.25
C MET A 356 -14.93 8.39 -10.44
N LEU A 357 -15.89 7.46 -10.48
CA LEU A 357 -16.95 7.43 -11.49
C LEU A 357 -17.83 8.69 -11.44
N ASP A 358 -18.19 9.13 -10.24
CA ASP A 358 -19.20 10.18 -10.00
C ASP A 358 -18.59 11.60 -9.95
N ASP A 359 -17.53 11.86 -10.72
CA ASP A 359 -16.80 13.16 -10.80
C ASP A 359 -16.48 13.77 -9.41
N GLY A 360 -16.03 12.93 -8.48
CA GLY A 360 -15.61 13.37 -7.15
C GLY A 360 -16.77 13.67 -6.19
N ILE A 361 -17.98 13.22 -6.48
CA ILE A 361 -19.13 13.27 -5.56
C ILE A 361 -19.45 11.86 -5.05
N ILE A 362 -19.67 11.70 -3.75
CA ILE A 362 -20.19 10.46 -3.20
C ILE A 362 -21.09 10.78 -2.00
N ASN A 363 -22.18 10.01 -1.81
CA ASN A 363 -23.13 10.22 -0.70
C ASN A 363 -23.71 11.65 -0.61
N GLY A 364 -23.76 12.38 -1.74
CA GLY A 364 -24.21 13.77 -1.80
C GLY A 364 -23.16 14.81 -1.39
N GLU A 365 -21.93 14.39 -1.11
CA GLU A 365 -20.82 15.27 -0.76
C GLU A 365 -19.76 15.30 -1.87
N ARG A 366 -19.28 16.51 -2.20
CA ARG A 366 -18.16 16.72 -3.11
C ARG A 366 -16.85 16.64 -2.33
N ILE A 367 -15.97 15.72 -2.74
CA ILE A 367 -14.67 15.49 -2.10
C ILE A 367 -13.57 16.29 -2.80
N VAL A 368 -13.63 16.40 -4.12
CA VAL A 368 -12.65 17.11 -4.94
C VAL A 368 -13.32 18.09 -5.91
N THR A 369 -12.58 19.11 -6.33
CA THR A 369 -13.04 20.13 -7.27
C THR A 369 -13.51 19.49 -8.58
N SER A 370 -14.57 20.03 -9.20
CA SER A 370 -15.03 19.53 -10.49
C SER A 370 -13.91 19.56 -11.53
N GLY A 371 -13.76 18.45 -12.27
CA GLY A 371 -12.66 18.29 -13.22
C GLY A 371 -11.33 17.82 -12.63
N TRP A 372 -11.22 17.66 -11.30
CA TRP A 372 -10.06 17.02 -10.68
C TRP A 372 -9.90 15.59 -11.18
N ILE A 373 -10.99 14.81 -11.30
CA ILE A 373 -10.93 13.42 -11.80
C ILE A 373 -10.32 13.36 -13.20
N ARG A 374 -10.70 14.29 -14.09
CA ARG A 374 -10.13 14.39 -15.44
C ARG A 374 -8.64 14.69 -15.42
N ARG A 375 -8.15 15.55 -14.52
CA ARG A 375 -6.71 15.79 -14.34
C ARG A 375 -6.02 14.55 -13.79
N ALA A 376 -6.61 13.92 -12.77
CA ALA A 376 -6.09 12.72 -12.14
C ALA A 376 -5.97 11.52 -13.09
N THR A 377 -6.78 11.48 -14.15
CA THR A 377 -6.78 10.41 -15.16
C THR A 377 -6.26 10.85 -16.53
N SER A 378 -5.53 11.97 -16.57
CA SER A 378 -4.79 12.41 -17.76
C SER A 378 -3.39 11.80 -17.79
N PRO A 379 -2.90 11.33 -18.96
CA PRO A 379 -1.52 10.86 -19.10
C PRO A 379 -0.50 11.92 -18.68
N ASN A 380 0.59 11.49 -18.03
CA ASN A 380 1.72 12.37 -17.72
C ASN A 380 2.52 12.73 -18.98
N GLU A 381 3.43 13.69 -18.83
CA GLU A 381 4.19 14.28 -19.94
C GLU A 381 5.59 13.67 -20.15
N SER A 382 5.97 12.64 -19.37
CA SER A 382 7.29 12.02 -19.46
C SER A 382 7.56 11.35 -20.81
N THR A 383 8.83 11.13 -21.12
CA THR A 383 9.21 10.53 -22.42
C THR A 383 9.19 9.00 -22.43
N ASN A 384 9.24 8.35 -21.27
CA ASN A 384 9.40 6.89 -21.15
C ASN A 384 8.08 6.16 -20.86
N GLN A 385 7.19 6.71 -20.03
CA GLN A 385 5.93 6.04 -19.68
C GLN A 385 4.84 7.04 -19.27
N LYS A 386 3.87 7.26 -20.17
CA LYS A 386 2.83 8.29 -20.03
C LYS A 386 1.53 7.79 -19.39
N ALA A 387 1.28 6.48 -19.41
CA ALA A 387 0.03 5.87 -18.90
C ALA A 387 -0.07 5.83 -17.36
N TYR A 388 0.11 6.99 -16.73
CA TYR A 388 -0.02 7.22 -15.29
C TYR A 388 -0.45 8.67 -15.04
N GLY A 389 -1.44 8.87 -14.17
CA GLY A 389 -1.98 10.19 -13.78
C GLY A 389 -1.64 10.53 -12.32
N TYR A 390 -2.57 11.13 -11.57
CA TYR A 390 -2.36 11.47 -10.16
C TYR A 390 -2.45 10.23 -9.26
N GLN A 391 -1.40 9.41 -9.24
CA GLN A 391 -1.34 8.12 -8.54
C GLN A 391 -2.34 7.06 -9.07
N TRP A 392 -2.68 7.13 -10.37
CA TRP A 392 -3.59 6.20 -11.05
C TRP A 392 -2.95 5.61 -12.30
N TRP A 393 -3.04 4.29 -12.47
CA TRP A 393 -2.65 3.61 -13.69
C TRP A 393 -3.71 3.81 -14.76
N LEU A 394 -3.32 4.25 -15.95
CA LEU A 394 -4.25 4.53 -17.04
C LEU A 394 -4.21 3.40 -18.07
N ASN A 395 -5.36 3.11 -18.70
CA ASN A 395 -5.38 2.20 -19.83
C ASN A 395 -4.71 2.83 -21.07
N ARG A 396 -4.87 4.14 -21.24
CA ARG A 396 -4.35 4.94 -22.37
C ARG A 396 -3.10 5.75 -22.01
N GLY A 397 -2.46 6.30 -23.05
CA GLY A 397 -1.37 7.29 -22.93
C GLY A 397 -0.03 6.80 -23.47
N ASN A 398 0.23 5.49 -23.42
CA ASN A 398 1.35 4.86 -24.10
C ASN A 398 0.99 4.50 -25.55
N GLU A 399 1.94 3.92 -26.31
CA GLU A 399 1.71 3.45 -27.67
C GLU A 399 0.61 2.38 -27.76
N ASN A 400 0.56 1.48 -26.78
CA ASN A 400 -0.45 0.44 -26.68
C ASN A 400 -1.29 0.62 -25.39
N LEU A 401 -2.54 0.14 -25.45
CA LEU A 401 -3.38 0.04 -24.26
C LEU A 401 -2.75 -0.91 -23.23
N ARG A 402 -2.86 -0.57 -21.95
CA ARG A 402 -2.41 -1.42 -20.84
C ARG A 402 -3.25 -2.69 -20.70
N TRP A 403 -4.55 -2.56 -20.94
CA TRP A 403 -5.56 -3.61 -20.91
C TRP A 403 -6.38 -3.53 -22.21
N SER A 404 -5.89 -4.22 -23.24
CA SER A 404 -6.44 -4.19 -24.60
C SER A 404 -7.90 -4.63 -24.73
N ASP A 405 -8.36 -5.50 -23.82
CA ASP A 405 -9.72 -6.06 -23.86
C ASP A 405 -10.70 -5.30 -22.96
N ILE A 406 -10.24 -4.19 -22.38
CA ILE A 406 -11.02 -3.26 -21.55
C ILE A 406 -11.11 -1.92 -22.29
N PRO A 407 -12.24 -1.18 -22.21
CA PRO A 407 -12.37 0.14 -22.84
C PRO A 407 -11.22 1.10 -22.52
N GLU A 408 -10.86 1.93 -23.52
CA GLU A 408 -9.71 2.84 -23.46
C GLU A 408 -9.77 3.83 -22.29
N ASP A 409 -10.97 4.22 -21.87
CA ASP A 409 -11.20 5.18 -20.79
C ASP A 409 -11.03 4.57 -19.39
N ALA A 410 -10.71 3.28 -19.30
CA ALA A 410 -10.44 2.63 -18.02
C ALA A 410 -9.16 3.14 -17.34
N PHE A 411 -9.20 3.11 -16.02
CA PHE A 411 -8.05 3.38 -15.16
C PHE A 411 -8.19 2.59 -13.86
N ALA A 412 -7.08 2.39 -13.14
CA ALA A 412 -7.11 1.60 -11.91
C ALA A 412 -6.11 2.08 -10.86
N ALA A 413 -6.50 1.92 -9.60
CA ALA A 413 -5.56 1.77 -8.51
C ALA A 413 -5.03 0.33 -8.54
N GLN A 414 -3.71 0.14 -8.49
CA GLN A 414 -3.09 -1.19 -8.48
C GLN A 414 -2.16 -1.36 -7.29
N GLY A 415 -2.22 -2.52 -6.66
CA GLY A 415 -1.42 -2.90 -5.50
C GLY A 415 -0.50 -4.07 -5.78
N ASN A 416 0.60 -4.15 -5.03
CA ASN A 416 1.43 -5.35 -5.00
C ASN A 416 0.58 -6.59 -4.68
N ARG A 417 0.97 -7.76 -5.19
CA ARG A 417 0.16 -8.98 -5.18
C ARG A 417 -1.14 -8.89 -5.98
N GLN A 418 -1.13 -8.04 -7.02
CA GLN A 418 -2.20 -7.94 -8.02
C GLN A 418 -3.54 -7.47 -7.43
N GLN A 419 -3.52 -6.48 -6.53
CA GLN A 419 -4.76 -5.82 -6.06
C GLN A 419 -5.25 -4.84 -7.12
N TYR A 420 -6.56 -4.72 -7.31
CA TYR A 420 -7.16 -3.79 -8.26
C TYR A 420 -8.42 -3.12 -7.70
N VAL A 421 -8.53 -1.81 -7.93
CA VAL A 421 -9.81 -1.11 -8.12
C VAL A 421 -9.77 -0.56 -9.53
N MET A 422 -10.44 -1.23 -10.47
CA MET A 422 -10.57 -0.78 -11.86
C MET A 422 -11.88 -0.03 -12.03
N ILE A 423 -11.80 1.10 -12.70
CA ILE A 423 -12.92 1.95 -13.06
C ILE A 423 -13.01 1.99 -14.59
N VAL A 424 -14.20 1.77 -15.13
CA VAL A 424 -14.50 1.86 -16.56
C VAL A 424 -15.67 2.83 -16.76
N PRO A 425 -15.40 4.14 -16.97
CA PRO A 425 -16.45 5.16 -17.01
C PRO A 425 -17.52 4.92 -18.08
N SER A 426 -17.11 4.51 -19.28
CA SER A 426 -18.01 4.20 -20.41
C SER A 426 -18.99 3.06 -20.12
N LEU A 427 -18.74 2.26 -19.08
CA LEU A 427 -19.59 1.17 -18.63
C LEU A 427 -20.20 1.41 -17.24
N GLU A 428 -20.02 2.60 -16.64
CA GLU A 428 -20.46 2.91 -15.26
C GLU A 428 -20.05 1.81 -14.24
N LEU A 429 -18.84 1.28 -14.41
CA LEU A 429 -18.39 0.02 -13.80
C LEU A 429 -17.18 0.22 -12.87
N VAL A 430 -17.25 -0.38 -11.69
CA VAL A 430 -16.12 -0.61 -10.78
C VAL A 430 -15.94 -2.10 -10.55
N ILE A 431 -14.72 -2.60 -10.75
CA ILE A 431 -14.31 -3.96 -10.38
C ILE A 431 -13.25 -3.86 -9.30
N VAL A 432 -13.49 -4.50 -8.16
CA VAL A 432 -12.52 -4.64 -7.08
C VAL A 432 -12.05 -6.07 -7.02
N ARG A 433 -10.73 -6.28 -7.03
CA ARG A 433 -10.10 -7.57 -6.79
C ARG A 433 -9.04 -7.44 -5.72
N LEU A 434 -9.17 -8.21 -4.66
CA LEU A 434 -8.19 -8.28 -3.57
C LEU A 434 -7.72 -9.72 -3.39
N GLY A 435 -6.43 -9.90 -3.11
CA GLY A 435 -5.83 -11.24 -3.06
C GLY A 435 -4.38 -11.29 -2.62
N TRP A 436 -3.68 -12.37 -2.97
CA TRP A 436 -2.27 -12.56 -2.64
C TRP A 436 -1.50 -13.26 -3.78
N THR A 437 -1.63 -12.75 -5.01
CA THR A 437 -1.00 -13.36 -6.20
C THR A 437 0.49 -13.10 -6.22
N ALA A 438 1.33 -14.14 -6.29
CA ALA A 438 2.78 -13.96 -6.41
C ALA A 438 3.24 -13.53 -7.81
N GLY A 439 2.53 -13.93 -8.85
CA GLY A 439 2.84 -13.61 -10.25
C GLY A 439 1.92 -12.57 -10.87
N SER A 440 1.66 -12.72 -12.16
CA SER A 440 0.70 -11.91 -12.91
C SER A 440 -0.73 -12.40 -12.68
N TYR A 441 -1.67 -11.46 -12.67
CA TYR A 441 -3.10 -11.76 -12.75
C TYR A 441 -3.59 -11.49 -14.17
N PRO A 442 -4.36 -12.40 -14.82
CA PRO A 442 -4.82 -12.24 -16.19
C PRO A 442 -5.99 -11.24 -16.28
N VAL A 443 -5.70 -9.96 -16.04
CA VAL A 443 -6.72 -8.88 -15.95
C VAL A 443 -7.57 -8.80 -17.21
N ASN A 444 -6.96 -8.81 -18.40
CA ASN A 444 -7.69 -8.75 -19.67
C ASN A 444 -8.77 -9.84 -19.75
N ASP A 445 -8.40 -11.11 -19.55
CA ASP A 445 -9.34 -12.22 -19.64
C ASP A 445 -10.42 -12.15 -18.55
N ARG A 446 -9.99 -11.87 -17.31
CA ARG A 446 -10.85 -11.95 -16.12
C ARG A 446 -11.83 -10.77 -16.01
N PHE A 447 -11.37 -9.56 -16.27
CA PHE A 447 -12.20 -8.36 -16.11
C PHE A 447 -13.06 -8.10 -17.35
N SER A 448 -12.59 -8.46 -18.56
CA SER A 448 -13.42 -8.37 -19.76
C SER A 448 -14.59 -9.35 -19.70
N ALA A 449 -14.39 -10.58 -19.19
CA ALA A 449 -15.46 -11.55 -19.00
C ALA A 449 -16.54 -11.05 -18.03
N ILE A 450 -16.14 -10.35 -16.96
CA ILE A 450 -17.06 -9.68 -16.03
C ILE A 450 -17.84 -8.58 -16.77
N ALA A 451 -17.14 -7.69 -17.49
CA ALA A 451 -17.78 -6.59 -18.22
C ALA A 451 -18.77 -7.08 -19.28
N GLN A 452 -18.47 -8.19 -19.97
CA GLN A 452 -19.35 -8.84 -20.95
C GLN A 452 -20.55 -9.56 -20.32
N SER A 453 -20.54 -9.76 -19.00
CA SER A 453 -21.61 -10.45 -18.26
C SER A 453 -22.63 -9.50 -17.63
N LEU A 454 -22.41 -8.17 -17.73
CA LEU A 454 -23.36 -7.12 -17.38
C LEU A 454 -24.50 -7.06 -18.40
#